data_AF-G1PEH7-F1
#
_entry.id   AF-G1PEH7-F1
#
_cell.length_a   1.000
_cell.length_b   1.000
_cell.length_c   1.000
_cell.angle_alpha   90.00
_cell.angle_beta   90.00
_cell.angle_gamma   90.00
#
_symmetry.space_group_name_H-M   'P 1'
#
loop_
_entity.id
_entity.type
_entity.pdbx_description
1 polymer ?
#
loop_
_entity_poly.entity_id
_entity_poly.type
_entity_poly.pdbx_seq_one_letter_code
_entity_poly.pdbx_strand_id
1 'polypeptide(L)'
;RQAVNATGHLSDTLWLIPITFLTIGYGDVVPGTMWGKIVCLCTGVMGVCCTALLVAVVARKLEFNKAEKHVHNFMMDIQYAKEMKESAARVLQEAWMFYKHTRRKDSGAARRHQRKLLAAINTFRQVRLKHRKLREQVNSMVDISKMHMILCDLQLGLSSSHQALEKRIDTLAGKLDTLTELLSTALKQLPEPSQEAT
;
A
#
# COMPACT_ATOMS: atom_id res chain seq x y z
N ARG A 1 30.48 37.10 58.67
CA ARG A 1 29.85 37.65 57.45
C ARG A 1 29.62 36.49 56.50
N GLN A 2 28.37 36.04 56.42
CA GLN A 2 27.94 34.90 55.59
C GLN A 2 28.08 35.27 54.11
N ALA A 3 28.87 34.51 53.37
CA ALA A 3 28.85 34.54 51.91
C ALA A 3 27.56 33.87 51.46
N VAL A 4 26.55 34.67 51.15
CA VAL A 4 25.35 34.23 50.45
C VAL A 4 25.80 33.94 49.02
N ASN A 5 26.26 32.71 48.78
CA ASN A 5 26.57 32.19 47.46
C ASN A 5 25.28 32.21 46.63
N ALA A 6 25.28 32.93 45.51
CA ALA A 6 24.15 33.06 44.59
C ALA A 6 23.91 31.79 43.74
N THR A 7 24.13 30.60 44.31
CA THR A 7 24.07 29.29 43.65
C THR A 7 22.64 28.74 43.58
N GLY A 8 21.75 29.55 43.01
CA GLY A 8 20.33 29.26 42.82
C GLY A 8 19.59 30.34 42.01
N HIS A 9 20.33 31.17 41.28
CA HIS A 9 19.77 32.24 40.46
C HIS A 9 19.20 31.67 39.15
N LEU A 10 18.32 32.42 38.48
CA LEU A 10 17.65 32.01 37.24
C LEU A 10 18.62 31.48 36.16
N SER A 11 19.85 31.99 36.13
CA SER A 11 20.91 31.62 35.18
C SER A 11 21.27 30.13 35.23
N ASP A 12 21.43 29.56 36.43
CA ASP A 12 21.80 28.15 36.61
C ASP A 12 20.63 27.22 36.25
N THR A 13 19.41 27.68 36.55
CA THR A 13 18.18 26.93 36.23
C THR A 13 17.89 26.94 34.73
N LEU A 14 18.15 28.07 34.04
CA LEU A 14 18.02 28.17 32.59
C LEU A 14 18.98 27.23 31.84
N TRP A 15 20.13 26.90 32.42
CA TRP A 15 21.04 25.89 31.91
C TRP A 15 20.58 24.47 32.25
N LEU A 16 20.24 24.22 33.53
CA LEU A 16 19.85 22.91 34.03
C LEU A 16 18.59 22.34 33.37
N ILE A 17 17.56 23.16 33.16
CA ILE A 17 16.24 22.70 32.72
C ILE A 17 16.26 22.11 31.30
N PRO A 18 16.81 22.77 30.26
CA PRO A 18 16.93 22.19 28.93
C PRO A 18 17.78 20.91 28.89
N ILE A 19 18.90 20.87 29.63
CA ILE A 19 19.78 19.68 29.71
C ILE A 19 19.05 18.49 30.31
N THR A 20 18.25 18.73 31.35
CA THR A 20 17.41 17.72 31.98
C THR A 20 16.26 17.30 31.06
N PHE A 21 15.60 18.26 30.39
CA PHE A 21 14.52 18.02 29.44
C PHE A 21 14.97 17.20 28.22
N LEU A 22 16.18 17.46 27.71
CA LEU A 22 16.80 16.72 26.62
C LEU A 22 17.46 15.42 27.09
N THR A 23 17.36 15.09 28.38
CA THR A 23 17.95 13.87 28.98
C THR A 23 19.48 13.75 28.80
N ILE A 24 20.19 14.87 28.73
CA ILE A 24 21.67 14.90 28.56
C ILE A 24 22.37 14.66 29.92
N GLY A 25 22.04 15.47 30.93
CA GLY A 25 22.49 15.30 32.32
C GLY A 25 24.01 15.38 32.55
N TYR A 26 24.66 16.51 32.25
CA TYR A 26 26.11 16.68 32.48
C TYR A 26 26.55 16.58 33.95
N GLY A 27 25.69 17.00 34.89
CA GLY A 27 25.96 16.90 36.33
C GLY A 27 26.83 18.02 36.92
N ASP A 28 27.08 19.06 36.15
CA ASP A 28 27.76 20.31 36.55
C ASP A 28 26.91 21.18 37.49
N VAL A 29 25.59 21.19 37.27
CA VAL A 29 24.60 21.80 38.17
C VAL A 29 23.56 20.75 38.54
N VAL A 30 23.26 20.59 39.84
CA VAL A 30 22.33 19.55 40.34
C VAL A 30 21.42 20.13 41.42
N PRO A 31 20.11 19.82 41.43
CA PRO A 31 19.21 20.31 42.47
C PRO A 31 19.56 19.72 43.85
N GLY A 32 19.99 20.58 44.77
CA GLY A 32 20.29 20.19 46.15
C GLY A 32 19.03 19.94 47.01
N THR A 33 17.92 20.61 46.71
CA THR A 33 16.68 20.53 47.49
C THR A 33 15.73 19.44 46.99
N MET A 34 14.91 18.89 47.89
CA MET A 34 13.89 17.88 47.53
C MET A 34 12.90 18.42 46.48
N TRP A 35 12.47 19.67 46.62
CA TRP A 35 11.58 20.32 45.65
C TRP A 35 12.24 20.50 44.28
N GLY A 36 13.53 20.86 44.23
CA GLY A 36 14.27 20.95 42.97
C GLY A 36 14.42 19.60 42.26
N LYS A 37 14.60 18.51 43.03
CA LYS A 37 14.64 17.14 42.49
C LYS A 37 13.31 16.71 41.89
N ILE A 38 12.19 17.04 42.54
CA ILE A 38 10.83 16.77 42.02
C ILE A 38 10.62 17.53 40.71
N VAL A 39 10.99 18.82 40.65
CA VAL A 39 10.88 19.62 39.41
C VAL A 39 11.72 19.01 38.29
N CYS A 40 12.98 18.65 38.55
CA CYS A 40 13.85 18.02 37.54
C CYS A 40 13.30 16.68 37.05
N LEU A 41 12.71 15.87 37.94
CA LEU A 41 12.03 14.64 37.56
C LEU A 41 10.83 14.91 36.64
N CYS A 42 9.96 15.86 37.00
CA CYS A 42 8.83 16.25 36.17
C CYS A 42 9.28 16.80 34.79
N THR A 43 10.34 17.61 34.77
CA THR A 43 10.95 18.12 33.53
C THR A 43 11.50 16.99 32.66
N GLY A 44 12.18 16.00 33.25
CA GLY A 44 12.67 14.83 32.52
C GLY A 44 11.54 14.00 31.92
N VAL A 45 10.48 13.75 32.70
CA VAL A 45 9.28 13.04 32.20
C VAL A 45 8.63 13.82 31.05
N MET A 46 8.44 15.13 31.20
CA MET A 46 7.90 15.98 30.13
C MET A 46 8.78 15.94 28.88
N GLY A 47 10.10 15.99 29.05
CA GLY A 47 11.09 15.88 27.98
C GLY A 47 10.91 14.61 27.15
N VAL A 48 10.86 13.45 27.83
CA VAL A 48 10.62 12.16 27.17
C VAL A 48 9.27 12.12 26.44
N CYS A 49 8.20 12.63 27.06
CA CYS A 49 6.89 12.73 26.41
C CYS A 49 6.92 13.62 25.16
N CYS A 50 7.58 14.77 25.23
CA CYS A 50 7.75 15.68 24.10
C CYS A 50 8.59 15.05 22.98
N THR A 51 9.67 14.33 23.30
CA THR A 51 10.47 13.60 22.31
C THR A 51 9.64 12.51 21.63
N ALA A 52 8.84 11.75 22.38
CA ALA A 52 7.96 10.73 21.82
C ALA A 52 6.92 11.33 20.84
N LEU A 53 6.29 12.44 21.23
CA LEU A 53 5.38 13.18 20.35
C LEU A 53 6.08 13.71 19.10
N LEU A 54 7.29 14.27 19.24
CA LEU A 54 8.08 14.77 18.13
C LEU A 54 8.39 13.66 17.12
N VAL A 55 8.85 12.49 17.59
CA VAL A 55 9.12 11.32 16.73
C VAL A 55 7.86 10.90 15.99
N ALA A 56 6.71 10.83 16.67
CA ALA A 56 5.44 10.47 16.03
C ALA A 56 4.97 11.50 14.98
N VAL A 57 5.23 12.79 15.19
CA VAL A 57 4.92 13.85 14.21
C VAL A 57 5.86 13.77 13.01
N VAL A 58 7.17 13.65 13.26
CA VAL A 58 8.19 13.57 12.20
C VAL A 58 7.97 12.32 11.34
N ALA A 59 7.69 11.16 11.95
CA ALA A 59 7.38 9.94 11.21
C ALA A 59 6.21 10.14 10.23
N ARG A 60 5.09 10.71 10.70
CA ARG A 60 3.91 10.99 9.87
C ARG A 60 4.18 12.00 8.76
N LYS A 61 5.08 12.96 8.98
CA LYS A 61 5.45 13.97 7.97
C LYS A 61 6.43 13.46 6.92
N LEU A 62 7.19 12.41 7.23
CA LEU A 62 8.12 11.76 6.31
C LEU A 62 7.46 10.66 5.46
N GLU A 63 6.29 10.17 5.87
CA GLU A 63 5.52 9.21 5.08
C GLU A 63 4.96 9.89 3.81
N PHE A 64 5.28 9.30 2.65
CA PHE A 64 4.75 9.76 1.37
C PHE A 64 3.21 9.70 1.35
N ASN A 65 2.59 10.74 0.80
CA ASN A 65 1.17 10.70 0.51
C ASN A 65 0.88 9.65 -0.60
N LYS A 66 -0.36 9.18 -0.69
CA LYS A 66 -0.80 8.20 -1.72
C LYS A 66 -0.48 8.68 -3.14
N ALA A 67 -0.72 9.96 -3.42
CA ALA A 67 -0.44 10.56 -4.73
C ALA A 67 1.08 10.60 -5.03
N GLU A 68 1.88 11.04 -4.06
CA GLU A 68 3.35 11.06 -4.19
C GLU A 68 3.91 9.65 -4.38
N LYS A 69 3.40 8.67 -3.63
CA LYS A 69 3.79 7.26 -3.77
C LYS A 69 3.46 6.70 -5.15
N HIS A 70 2.32 7.10 -5.73
CA HIS A 70 1.97 6.72 -7.09
C HIS A 70 2.94 7.31 -8.12
N VAL A 71 3.25 8.61 -8.01
CA VAL A 71 4.23 9.28 -8.89
C VAL A 71 5.63 8.68 -8.72
N HIS A 72 6.05 8.42 -7.48
CA HIS A 72 7.33 7.79 -7.18
C HIS A 72 7.43 6.39 -7.79
N ASN A 73 6.40 5.56 -7.62
CA ASN A 73 6.37 4.22 -8.21
C ASN A 73 6.42 4.27 -9.74
N PHE A 74 5.70 5.22 -10.35
CA PHE A 74 5.74 5.43 -11.80
C PHE A 74 7.14 5.82 -12.28
N MET A 75 7.79 6.76 -11.59
CA MET A 75 9.16 7.17 -11.91
C MET A 75 10.15 6.00 -11.77
N MET A 76 10.03 5.21 -10.70
CA MET A 76 10.85 4.02 -10.50
C MET A 76 10.61 2.94 -11.58
N ASP A 77 9.37 2.78 -12.08
CA ASP A 77 9.06 1.81 -13.14
C ASP A 77 9.73 2.22 -14.46
N ILE A 78 9.67 3.51 -14.82
CA ILE A 78 10.39 4.06 -15.98
C ILE A 78 11.90 3.83 -15.85
N GLN A 79 12.46 4.12 -14.67
CA GLN A 79 13.89 3.95 -14.42
C GLN A 79 14.31 2.48 -14.56
N TYR A 80 13.60 1.54 -13.92
CA TYR A 80 13.93 0.13 -14.02
C TYR A 80 13.71 -0.44 -15.42
N ALA A 81 12.73 0.04 -16.17
CA ALA A 81 12.54 -0.34 -17.56
C ALA A 81 13.75 0.09 -18.42
N LYS A 82 14.31 1.28 -18.17
CA LYS A 82 15.55 1.76 -18.83
C LYS A 82 16.75 0.90 -18.44
N GLU A 83 16.97 0.69 -17.14
CA GLU A 83 18.08 -0.13 -16.64
C GLU A 83 18.00 -1.59 -17.13
N MET A 84 16.79 -2.13 -17.30
CA MET A 84 16.57 -3.46 -17.88
C MET A 84 17.08 -3.54 -19.31
N LYS A 85 16.70 -2.57 -20.16
CA LYS A 85 17.14 -2.50 -21.55
C LYS A 85 18.65 -2.34 -21.65
N GLU A 86 19.24 -1.46 -20.84
CA GLU A 86 20.68 -1.21 -20.84
C GLU A 86 21.47 -2.44 -20.37
N SER A 87 21.02 -3.11 -19.31
CA SER A 87 21.67 -4.31 -18.79
C SER A 87 21.54 -5.49 -19.77
N ALA A 88 20.39 -5.64 -20.44
CA ALA A 88 20.21 -6.63 -21.50
C ALA A 88 21.16 -6.37 -22.67
N ALA A 89 21.30 -5.10 -23.10
CA ALA A 89 22.24 -4.73 -24.16
C ALA A 89 23.69 -5.10 -23.79
N ARG A 90 24.11 -4.84 -22.55
CA ARG A 90 25.44 -5.26 -22.05
C ARG A 90 25.64 -6.76 -22.10
N VAL A 91 24.64 -7.56 -21.71
CA VAL A 91 24.69 -9.03 -21.80
C VAL A 91 24.89 -9.47 -23.25
N LEU A 92 24.11 -8.92 -24.18
CA LEU A 92 24.23 -9.25 -25.61
C LEU A 92 25.59 -8.84 -26.19
N GLN A 93 26.09 -7.65 -25.84
CA GLN A 93 27.40 -7.16 -26.28
C GLN A 93 28.53 -8.07 -25.80
N GLU A 94 28.55 -8.43 -24.51
CA GLU A 94 29.59 -9.30 -23.95
C GLU A 94 29.48 -10.74 -24.46
N ALA A 95 28.26 -11.24 -24.69
CA ALA A 95 28.04 -12.55 -25.30
C ALA A 95 28.59 -12.62 -26.73
N TRP A 96 28.30 -11.58 -27.54
CA TRP A 96 28.84 -11.47 -28.90
C TRP A 96 30.36 -11.36 -28.91
N MET A 97 30.92 -10.49 -28.06
CA MET A 97 32.37 -10.30 -27.97
C MET A 97 33.09 -11.57 -27.48
N PHE A 98 32.50 -12.31 -26.54
CA PHE A 98 32.99 -13.62 -26.13
C PHE A 98 33.02 -14.61 -27.30
N TYR A 99 31.92 -14.74 -28.04
CA TYR A 99 31.84 -15.60 -29.22
C TYR A 99 32.89 -15.23 -30.29
N LYS A 100 33.01 -13.94 -30.61
CA LYS A 100 33.96 -13.42 -31.60
C LYS A 100 35.42 -13.75 -31.24
N HIS A 101 35.84 -13.52 -30.00
CA HIS A 101 37.24 -13.77 -29.59
C HIS A 101 37.54 -15.27 -29.42
N THR A 102 36.54 -16.05 -29.02
CA THR A 102 36.65 -17.52 -29.01
C THR A 102 36.89 -18.05 -30.43
N ARG A 103 36.16 -17.53 -31.43
CA ARG A 103 36.35 -17.91 -32.84
C ARG A 103 37.71 -17.47 -33.40
N ARG A 104 38.26 -16.35 -32.93
CA ARG A 104 39.61 -15.87 -33.30
C ARG A 104 40.75 -16.60 -32.58
N LYS A 105 40.44 -17.57 -31.71
CA LYS A 105 41.41 -18.30 -30.86
C LYS A 105 42.22 -17.40 -29.92
N ASP A 106 41.69 -16.21 -29.56
CA ASP A 106 42.31 -15.33 -28.56
C ASP A 106 41.80 -15.71 -27.15
N SER A 107 42.51 -16.63 -26.50
CA SER A 107 42.17 -17.14 -25.16
C SER A 107 42.28 -16.08 -24.05
N GLY A 108 43.08 -15.02 -24.26
CA GLY A 108 43.23 -13.93 -23.29
C GLY A 108 42.01 -13.02 -23.28
N ALA A 109 41.61 -12.55 -24.45
CA ALA A 109 40.42 -11.71 -24.62
C ALA A 109 39.12 -12.48 -24.33
N ALA A 110 39.03 -13.76 -24.73
CA ALA A 110 37.86 -14.60 -24.45
C ALA A 110 37.59 -14.75 -22.94
N ARG A 111 38.63 -15.01 -22.12
CA ARG A 111 38.48 -15.07 -20.65
C ARG A 111 38.08 -13.74 -20.02
N ARG A 112 38.49 -12.61 -20.59
CA ARG A 112 38.06 -11.28 -20.12
C ARG A 112 36.57 -11.06 -20.42
N HIS A 113 36.13 -11.30 -21.65
CA HIS A 113 34.72 -11.16 -22.04
C HIS A 113 33.80 -12.16 -21.33
N GLN A 114 34.26 -13.38 -21.04
CA GLN A 114 33.50 -14.34 -20.23
C GLN A 114 33.22 -13.82 -18.81
N ARG A 115 34.22 -13.23 -18.15
CA ARG A 115 34.03 -12.64 -16.81
C ARG A 115 33.06 -11.45 -16.85
N LYS A 116 33.19 -10.59 -17.85
CA LYS A 116 32.28 -9.46 -18.06
C LYS A 116 30.85 -9.92 -18.37
N LEU A 117 30.69 -10.97 -19.16
CA LEU A 117 29.40 -11.58 -19.45
C LEU A 117 28.73 -12.12 -18.18
N LEU A 118 29.46 -12.87 -17.36
CA LEU A 118 28.94 -13.37 -16.09
C LEU A 118 28.52 -12.24 -15.14
N ALA A 119 29.34 -11.19 -15.06
CA ALA A 119 29.01 -9.98 -14.29
C ALA A 119 27.74 -9.30 -14.85
N ALA A 120 27.64 -9.12 -16.16
CA ALA A 120 26.48 -8.53 -16.82
C ALA A 120 25.20 -9.35 -16.60
N ILE A 121 25.29 -10.69 -16.65
CA ILE A 121 24.18 -11.59 -16.34
C ILE A 121 23.73 -11.44 -14.89
N ASN A 122 24.68 -11.36 -13.94
CA ASN A 122 24.35 -11.15 -12.53
C ASN A 122 23.66 -9.81 -12.30
N THR A 123 24.19 -8.72 -12.89
CA THR A 123 23.56 -7.40 -12.84
C THR A 123 22.16 -7.42 -13.46
N PHE A 124 21.99 -8.04 -14.63
CA PHE A 124 20.68 -8.17 -15.27
C PHE A 124 19.68 -8.93 -14.37
N ARG A 125 20.10 -10.02 -13.73
CA ARG A 125 19.24 -10.75 -12.76
C ARG A 125 18.83 -9.85 -11.59
N GLN A 126 19.74 -9.06 -11.03
CA GLN A 126 19.44 -8.15 -9.93
C GLN A 126 18.45 -7.06 -10.34
N VAL A 127 18.67 -6.40 -11.48
CA VAL A 127 17.76 -5.37 -11.99
C VAL A 127 16.38 -5.99 -12.27
N ARG A 128 16.32 -7.22 -12.82
CA ARG A 128 15.05 -7.90 -13.09
C ARG A 128 14.27 -8.20 -11.81
N LEU A 129 14.96 -8.63 -10.76
CA LEU A 129 14.35 -8.87 -9.45
C LEU A 129 13.84 -7.58 -8.81
N LYS A 130 14.60 -6.46 -8.90
CA LYS A 130 14.16 -5.15 -8.42
C LYS A 130 12.91 -4.66 -9.16
N HIS A 131 12.90 -4.76 -10.48
CA HIS A 131 11.73 -4.43 -11.30
C HIS A 131 10.50 -5.28 -10.94
N ARG A 132 10.69 -6.59 -10.71
CA ARG A 132 9.59 -7.47 -10.31
C ARG A 132 9.00 -7.08 -8.95
N LYS A 133 9.86 -6.83 -7.95
CA LYS A 133 9.43 -6.38 -6.61
C LYS A 133 8.64 -5.07 -6.66
N LEU A 134 9.08 -4.09 -7.45
CA LEU A 134 8.34 -2.85 -7.64
C LEU A 134 6.94 -3.11 -8.23
N ARG A 135 6.87 -3.96 -9.26
CA ARG A 135 5.58 -4.33 -9.89
C ARG A 135 4.64 -5.03 -8.89
N GLU A 136 5.16 -5.93 -8.06
CA GLU A 136 4.40 -6.59 -6.99
C GLU A 136 3.87 -5.56 -5.99
N GLN A 137 4.70 -4.58 -5.57
CA GLN A 137 4.26 -3.47 -4.70
C GLN A 137 3.17 -2.62 -5.35
N VAL A 138 3.30 -2.28 -6.63
CA VAL A 138 2.28 -1.51 -7.37
C VAL A 138 0.98 -2.29 -7.47
N ASN A 139 1.03 -3.58 -7.79
CA ASN A 139 -0.16 -4.42 -7.81
C ASN A 139 -0.88 -4.41 -6.45
N SER A 140 -0.14 -4.63 -5.36
CA SER A 140 -0.70 -4.60 -4.00
C SER A 140 -1.35 -3.26 -3.63
N MET A 141 -0.87 -2.14 -4.17
CA MET A 141 -1.43 -0.81 -3.92
C MET A 141 -2.79 -0.60 -4.60
N VAL A 142 -3.07 -1.31 -5.69
CA VAL A 142 -4.27 -1.13 -6.53
C VAL A 142 -5.28 -2.27 -6.35
N ASP A 143 -4.94 -3.30 -5.58
CA ASP A 143 -5.80 -4.48 -5.38
C ASP A 143 -7.19 -4.12 -4.82
N ILE A 144 -7.29 -3.17 -3.88
CA ILE A 144 -8.58 -2.70 -3.35
C ILE A 144 -9.41 -2.03 -4.45
N SER A 145 -8.81 -1.17 -5.27
CA SER A 145 -9.50 -0.50 -6.37
C SER A 145 -9.97 -1.50 -7.43
N LYS A 146 -9.17 -2.52 -7.74
CA LYS A 146 -9.56 -3.61 -8.65
C LYS A 146 -10.71 -4.43 -8.06
N MET A 147 -10.68 -4.73 -6.76
CA MET A 147 -11.77 -5.42 -6.07
C MET A 147 -13.07 -4.61 -6.14
N HIS A 148 -13.02 -3.30 -5.92
CA HIS A 148 -14.19 -2.42 -6.10
C HIS A 148 -14.72 -2.43 -7.54
N MET A 149 -13.84 -2.37 -8.54
CA MET A 149 -14.25 -2.44 -9.95
C MET A 149 -14.98 -3.76 -10.27
N ILE A 150 -14.40 -4.89 -9.85
CA ILE A 150 -15.02 -6.22 -10.01
C ILE A 150 -16.36 -6.29 -9.28
N LEU A 151 -16.46 -5.75 -8.06
CA LEU A 151 -17.69 -5.74 -7.29
C LEU A 151 -18.79 -4.93 -7.99
N CYS A 152 -18.46 -3.75 -8.52
CA CYS A 152 -19.40 -2.94 -9.30
C CYS A 152 -19.92 -3.69 -10.53
N ASP A 153 -19.04 -4.34 -11.28
CA ASP A 153 -19.41 -5.13 -12.45
C ASP A 153 -20.34 -6.30 -12.08
N LEU A 154 -20.04 -6.99 -10.98
CA LEU A 154 -20.88 -8.07 -10.44
C LEU A 154 -22.26 -7.55 -10.00
N GLN A 155 -22.31 -6.39 -9.34
CA GLN A 155 -23.56 -5.79 -8.90
C GLN A 155 -24.45 -5.41 -10.09
N LEU A 156 -23.87 -4.82 -11.14
CA LEU A 156 -24.58 -4.50 -12.38
C LEU A 156 -25.13 -5.76 -13.05
N GLY A 157 -24.31 -6.82 -13.12
CA GLY A 157 -24.73 -8.13 -13.63
C GLY A 157 -25.90 -8.70 -12.83
N LEU A 158 -25.81 -8.67 -11.50
CA LEU A 158 -26.85 -9.19 -10.61
C LEU A 158 -28.17 -8.42 -10.76
N SER A 159 -28.13 -7.09 -10.81
CA SER A 159 -29.31 -6.26 -11.04
C SER A 159 -29.98 -6.56 -12.39
N SER A 160 -29.18 -6.75 -13.45
CA SER A 160 -29.72 -7.10 -14.77
C SER A 160 -30.42 -8.47 -14.76
N SER A 161 -29.85 -9.44 -14.04
CA SER A 161 -30.45 -10.77 -13.86
C SER A 161 -31.72 -10.71 -13.03
N HIS A 162 -31.74 -9.93 -11.95
CA HIS A 162 -32.93 -9.70 -11.14
C HIS A 162 -34.07 -9.11 -11.97
N GLN A 163 -33.78 -8.09 -12.78
CA GLN A 163 -34.78 -7.48 -13.65
C GLN A 163 -35.31 -8.45 -14.72
N ALA A 164 -34.46 -9.33 -15.27
CA ALA A 164 -34.88 -10.37 -16.19
C ALA A 164 -35.78 -11.42 -15.51
N LEU A 165 -35.49 -11.74 -14.24
CA LEU A 165 -36.29 -12.68 -13.44
C LEU A 165 -37.66 -12.08 -13.09
N GLU A 166 -37.73 -10.82 -12.66
CA GLU A 166 -38.99 -10.09 -12.42
C GLU A 166 -39.89 -10.11 -13.65
N LYS A 167 -39.35 -9.77 -14.83
CA LYS A 167 -40.12 -9.82 -16.08
C LYS A 167 -40.69 -11.21 -16.39
N ARG A 168 -39.95 -12.29 -16.07
CA ARG A 168 -40.43 -13.67 -16.25
C ARG A 168 -41.53 -14.01 -15.26
N ILE A 169 -41.42 -13.56 -14.01
CA ILE A 169 -42.45 -13.73 -12.97
C ILE A 169 -43.73 -13.00 -13.39
N ASP A 170 -43.63 -11.74 -13.83
CA ASP A 170 -44.78 -10.96 -14.29
C ASP A 170 -45.47 -11.62 -15.49
N THR A 171 -44.69 -12.14 -16.44
CA THR A 171 -45.24 -12.87 -17.59
C THR A 171 -45.96 -14.15 -17.15
N LEU A 172 -45.42 -14.88 -16.17
CA LEU A 172 -46.04 -16.09 -15.63
C LEU A 172 -47.32 -15.77 -14.87
N ALA A 173 -47.31 -14.71 -14.05
CA ALA A 173 -48.49 -14.22 -13.34
C ALA A 173 -49.61 -13.87 -14.33
N GLY A 174 -49.31 -13.11 -15.38
CA GLY A 174 -50.29 -12.79 -16.42
C GLY A 174 -50.85 -14.03 -17.13
N LYS A 175 -50.02 -15.05 -17.40
CA LYS A 175 -50.51 -16.33 -17.95
C LYS A 175 -51.45 -17.05 -16.98
N LEU A 176 -51.16 -17.06 -15.68
CA LEU A 176 -52.05 -17.66 -14.68
C LEU A 176 -53.39 -16.92 -14.58
N ASP A 177 -53.38 -15.58 -14.67
CA ASP A 177 -54.61 -14.78 -14.68
C ASP A 177 -55.48 -15.13 -15.89
N THR A 178 -54.88 -15.22 -17.10
CA THR A 178 -55.63 -15.61 -18.30
C THR A 178 -56.22 -17.02 -18.20
N LEU A 179 -55.50 -17.97 -17.60
CA LEU A 179 -56.04 -19.33 -17.37
C LEU A 179 -57.20 -19.31 -16.37
N THR A 180 -57.10 -18.50 -15.33
CA THR A 180 -58.16 -18.33 -14.32
C THR A 180 -59.42 -17.72 -14.95
N GLU A 181 -59.25 -16.72 -15.81
CA GLU A 181 -60.35 -16.11 -16.55
C GLU A 181 -61.02 -17.09 -17.54
N LEU A 182 -60.22 -17.85 -18.30
CA LEU A 182 -60.73 -18.90 -19.21
C LEU A 182 -61.51 -20.00 -18.47
N LEU A 183 -61.02 -20.42 -17.30
CA LEU A 183 -61.75 -21.38 -16.44
C LEU A 183 -63.08 -20.79 -15.94
N SER A 184 -63.08 -19.53 -15.53
CA SER A 184 -64.29 -18.86 -15.04
C SER A 184 -65.35 -18.68 -16.14
N THR A 185 -64.93 -18.39 -17.37
CA THR A 185 -65.84 -18.26 -18.53
C THR A 185 -66.36 -19.62 -18.97
N ALA A 186 -65.52 -20.66 -19.00
CA ALA A 186 -65.94 -22.04 -19.26
C ALA A 186 -66.97 -22.54 -18.22
N LEU A 187 -66.76 -22.23 -16.93
CA LEU A 187 -67.73 -22.55 -15.87
C LEU A 187 -69.05 -21.79 -16.02
N LYS A 188 -69.04 -20.54 -16.49
CA LYS A 188 -70.26 -19.76 -16.79
C LYS A 188 -71.01 -20.22 -18.04
N GLN A 189 -70.32 -20.85 -18.99
CA GLN A 189 -70.91 -21.38 -20.22
C GLN A 189 -71.52 -22.77 -20.07
N LEU A 190 -71.45 -23.39 -18.88
CA LEU A 190 -72.11 -24.67 -18.63
C LEU A 190 -73.63 -24.47 -18.71
N PRO A 191 -74.34 -25.06 -19.69
CA PRO A 191 -75.80 -25.00 -19.75
C PRO A 191 -76.36 -25.77 -18.56
N GLU A 192 -77.36 -25.22 -17.86
CA GLU A 192 -78.27 -25.99 -17.01
C GLU A 192 -78.92 -27.08 -17.87
N PRO A 193 -78.58 -28.38 -17.70
CA PRO A 193 -79.29 -29.44 -18.37
C PRO A 193 -80.54 -29.72 -17.54
N SER A 194 -81.68 -29.25 -18.06
CA SER A 194 -82.99 -29.90 -18.00
C SER A 194 -83.06 -31.13 -17.09
N GLN A 195 -83.68 -30.98 -15.92
CA GLN A 195 -84.15 -32.10 -15.12
C GLN A 195 -85.26 -32.84 -15.90
N GLU A 196 -84.88 -33.88 -16.65
CA GLU A 196 -85.75 -35.04 -16.88
C GLU A 196 -85.65 -35.95 -15.66
N ALA A 197 -86.74 -36.05 -14.89
CA ALA A 197 -87.06 -37.24 -14.10
C ALA A 197 -88.56 -37.25 -13.74
N THR A 198 -89.19 -38.34 -14.17
CA THR A 198 -90.53 -38.91 -13.86
C THR A 198 -91.75 -38.38 -14.59
#